data_AF-A0ABD0QKZ9-F1
#
_entry.id   AF-A0ABD0QKZ9-F1
#
_cell.length_a   1.000
_cell.length_b   1.000
_cell.length_c   1.000
_cell.angle_alpha   90.00
_cell.angle_beta   90.00
_cell.angle_gamma   90.00
#
_symmetry.space_group_name_H-M   'P 1'
#
loop_
_entity.id
_entity.type
_entity.pdbx_description
1 polymer ?
#
loop_
_entity_poly.entity_id
_entity_poly.type
_entity_poly.pdbx_seq_one_letter_code
_entity_poly.pdbx_strand_id
1 'polypeptide(L)'
;MHCKSCALVTSSGHMTGSGRGAEIDRKECVIRMNDAPTRGYQRDVGQRTSLRVVAHSSMQRVLRNRHELLNSSQNTTFIFWGPGNYMRQDGKGLVYNNLRLLKQMMPKLQVHVISRLKMLDFDDLFKKETGKD
;
A
#
# COMPACT_ATOMS: atom_id res chain seq x y z
N MET A 1 -6.11 -9.62 10.14
CA MET A 1 -5.39 -8.60 10.94
C MET A 1 -6.41 -7.90 11.80
N HIS A 2 -6.27 -7.95 13.12
CA HIS A 2 -7.13 -7.22 14.07
C HIS A 2 -6.23 -6.35 14.95
N CYS A 3 -6.46 -5.05 14.93
CA CYS A 3 -5.74 -4.06 15.70
C CYS A 3 -6.75 -3.18 16.44
N LYS A 4 -6.50 -2.90 17.71
CA LYS A 4 -7.33 -1.99 18.54
C LYS A 4 -7.04 -0.53 18.24
N SER A 5 -5.85 -0.22 17.74
CA SER A 5 -5.43 1.15 17.43
C SER A 5 -4.53 1.18 16.19
N CYS A 6 -4.88 2.02 15.23
CA CYS A 6 -4.20 2.14 13.93
C CYS A 6 -3.69 3.57 13.69
N ALA A 7 -2.60 3.70 12.93
CA ALA A 7 -2.22 4.96 12.25
C ALA A 7 -2.34 4.78 10.74
N LEU A 8 -2.99 5.72 10.07
CA LEU A 8 -2.96 5.87 8.62
C LEU A 8 -2.01 7.01 8.27
N VAL A 9 -0.92 6.68 7.57
CA VAL A 9 0.11 7.65 7.17
C VAL A 9 0.09 7.78 5.65
N THR A 10 -0.37 8.94 5.18
CA THR A 10 -0.39 9.31 3.75
C THR A 10 0.91 10.05 3.38
N SER A 11 1.07 10.41 2.10
CA SER A 11 2.31 11.01 1.57
C SER A 11 2.33 12.55 1.61
N SER A 12 1.57 13.19 2.52
CA SER A 12 1.50 14.65 2.59
C SER A 12 2.83 15.25 3.05
N GLY A 13 3.26 16.34 2.40
CA GLY A 13 4.45 17.10 2.79
C GLY A 13 4.38 17.72 4.18
N HIS A 14 3.17 17.89 4.75
CA HIS A 14 2.98 18.36 6.12
C HIS A 14 3.55 17.42 7.18
N MET A 15 3.88 16.18 6.82
CA MET A 15 4.54 15.28 7.75
C MET A 15 5.99 15.69 8.02
N THR A 16 6.67 16.35 7.08
CA THR A 16 8.07 16.75 7.24
C THR A 16 8.23 17.75 8.38
N GLY A 17 9.11 17.44 9.33
CA GLY A 17 9.32 18.23 10.54
C GLY A 17 8.24 18.09 11.61
N SER A 18 7.23 17.24 11.40
CA SER A 18 6.13 17.08 12.37
C SER A 18 6.53 16.38 13.67
N GLY A 19 7.64 15.62 13.69
CA GLY A 19 8.11 14.90 14.87
C GLY A 19 7.17 13.79 15.36
N ARG A 20 6.20 13.35 14.55
CA ARG A 20 5.15 12.40 14.94
C ARG A 20 5.56 10.93 14.89
N GLY A 21 6.81 10.62 14.50
CA GLY A 21 7.22 9.25 14.23
C GLY A 21 7.05 8.29 15.41
N ALA A 22 7.41 8.74 16.62
CA ALA A 22 7.23 7.93 17.83
C ALA A 22 5.74 7.72 18.19
N GLU A 23 4.87 8.69 17.89
CA GLU A 23 3.42 8.56 18.09
C GLU A 23 2.82 7.53 17.14
N ILE A 24 3.24 7.56 15.87
CA ILE A 24 2.84 6.60 14.83
C ILE A 24 3.29 5.19 15.21
N ASP A 25 4.56 5.03 15.60
CA ASP A 25 5.14 3.72 15.90
C ASP A 25 4.61 3.10 17.20
N ARG A 26 3.88 3.85 18.05
CA ARG A 26 3.14 3.30 19.20
C ARG A 26 1.84 2.57 18.81
N LYS A 27 1.33 2.76 17.59
CA LYS A 27 0.08 2.13 17.15
C LYS A 27 0.29 0.63 16.88
N GLU A 28 -0.74 -0.18 17.08
CA GLU A 28 -0.65 -1.62 16.84
C GLU A 28 -0.44 -1.90 15.35
N CYS A 29 -1.26 -1.25 14.51
CA CYS A 29 -1.15 -1.29 13.06
C CYS A 29 -0.73 0.07 12.48
N VAL A 30 0.23 0.06 11.56
CA VAL A 30 0.59 1.24 10.76
C VAL A 30 0.29 0.97 9.29
N ILE A 31 -0.63 1.75 8.72
CA ILE A 31 -1.06 1.68 7.33
C ILE A 31 -0.34 2.78 6.55
N ARG A 32 0.34 2.42 5.46
CA ARG A 32 1.02 3.37 4.57
C ARG A 32 0.48 3.31 3.15
N MET A 33 0.63 4.42 2.43
CA MET A 33 0.19 4.55 1.05
C MET A 33 1.38 4.51 0.08
N ASN A 34 1.23 3.77 -1.01
CA ASN A 34 2.10 3.78 -2.17
C ASN A 34 3.59 3.62 -1.79
N ASP A 35 4.44 4.45 -2.37
CA ASP A 35 5.89 4.51 -2.19
C ASP A 35 6.32 5.56 -1.14
N ALA A 36 5.44 5.94 -0.20
CA ALA A 36 5.78 6.84 0.89
C ALA A 36 6.94 6.26 1.73
N PRO A 37 8.13 6.89 1.76
CA PRO A 37 9.30 6.33 2.39
C PRO A 37 9.27 6.48 3.91
N THR A 38 9.94 5.58 4.62
CA THR A 38 10.24 5.76 6.06
C THR A 38 11.70 6.15 6.29
N ARG A 39 12.61 5.63 5.47
CA ARG A 39 14.04 5.90 5.57
C ARG A 39 14.33 7.37 5.27
N GLY A 40 15.04 8.03 6.19
CA GLY A 40 15.33 9.46 6.14
C GLY A 40 14.27 10.34 6.80
N TYR A 41 13.09 9.78 7.12
CA TYR A 41 11.95 10.52 7.67
C TYR A 41 11.45 9.92 8.99
N GLN A 42 12.19 9.00 9.61
CA GLN A 42 11.75 8.21 10.76
C GLN A 42 11.24 9.06 11.93
N ARG A 43 11.87 10.21 12.18
CA ARG A 43 11.45 11.15 13.23
C ARG A 43 10.02 11.66 13.03
N ASP A 44 9.62 11.80 11.78
CA ASP A 44 8.35 12.42 11.38
C ASP A 44 7.27 11.40 11.10
N VAL A 45 7.62 10.32 10.39
CA VAL A 45 6.65 9.34 9.89
C VAL A 45 6.78 7.96 10.53
N GLY A 46 7.74 7.75 11.42
CA GLY A 46 7.99 6.46 12.06
C GLY A 46 8.65 5.45 11.11
N GLN A 47 8.89 4.24 11.61
CA GLN A 47 9.58 3.16 10.91
C GLN A 47 8.67 1.98 10.60
N ARG A 48 7.62 1.78 11.39
CA ARG A 48 6.78 0.59 11.29
C ARG A 48 5.84 0.68 10.09
N THR A 49 5.60 -0.47 9.46
CA THR A 49 4.57 -0.67 8.45
C THR A 49 3.97 -2.04 8.69
N SER A 50 2.65 -2.09 8.88
CA SER A 50 1.88 -3.33 9.01
C SER A 50 1.14 -3.64 7.71
N LEU A 51 0.62 -2.60 7.07
CA LEU A 51 -0.13 -2.71 5.82
C LEU A 51 0.28 -1.59 4.87
N ARG A 52 0.48 -1.92 3.59
CA ARG A 52 0.75 -0.93 2.55
C ARG A 52 -0.22 -1.06 1.39
N VAL A 53 -0.99 -0.01 1.15
CA VAL A 53 -1.94 0.07 0.04
C VAL A 53 -1.25 0.75 -1.14
N VAL A 54 -1.16 0.08 -2.29
CA VAL A 54 -0.36 0.51 -3.44
C VAL A 54 -1.24 0.61 -4.68
N ALA A 55 -1.33 1.80 -5.26
CA ALA A 55 -1.93 2.01 -6.57
C ALA A 55 -1.03 1.43 -7.68
N HIS A 56 -1.64 0.99 -8.76
CA HIS A 56 -0.96 0.41 -9.92
C HIS A 56 0.18 1.30 -10.45
N SER A 57 -0.01 2.62 -10.44
CA SER A 57 0.96 3.63 -10.90
C SER A 57 2.19 3.75 -9.99
N SER A 58 2.11 3.33 -8.72
CA SER A 58 3.23 3.29 -7.77
C SER A 58 3.91 1.93 -7.66
N MET A 59 3.38 0.87 -8.30
CA MET A 59 3.91 -0.49 -8.19
C MET A 59 5.41 -0.54 -8.49
N GLN A 60 5.85 0.04 -9.61
CA GLN A 60 7.26 -0.02 -10.01
C GLN A 60 8.18 0.69 -9.01
N ARG A 61 7.74 1.80 -8.41
CA ARG A 61 8.52 2.53 -7.39
C ARG A 61 8.63 1.70 -6.10
N VAL A 62 7.54 1.07 -5.67
CA VAL A 62 7.54 0.17 -4.52
C VAL A 62 8.46 -1.03 -4.76
N LEU A 63 8.40 -1.66 -5.93
CA LEU A 63 9.23 -2.82 -6.29
C LEU A 63 10.73 -2.50 -6.39
N ARG A 64 11.08 -1.29 -6.83
CA ARG A 64 12.48 -0.84 -6.87
C ARG A 64 13.05 -0.61 -5.48
N ASN A 65 12.22 -0.24 -4.50
CA ASN A 65 12.66 -0.07 -3.12
C ASN A 65 12.79 -1.43 -2.40
N ARG A 66 13.76 -2.24 -2.85
CA ARG A 66 14.03 -3.57 -2.30
C ARG A 66 14.33 -3.51 -0.81
N HIS A 67 14.95 -2.44 -0.31
CA HIS A 67 15.23 -2.31 1.12
C HIS A 67 13.94 -2.24 1.93
N GLU A 68 12.94 -1.46 1.54
CA GLU A 68 11.67 -1.46 2.26
C GLU A 68 10.89 -2.76 2.10
N LEU A 69 10.97 -3.41 0.95
CA LEU A 69 10.33 -4.72 0.74
C LEU A 69 10.98 -5.86 1.52
N LEU A 70 12.31 -5.83 1.68
CA LEU A 70 13.09 -6.84 2.41
C LEU A 70 13.14 -6.55 3.91
N ASN A 71 13.18 -5.28 4.31
CA ASN A 71 13.16 -4.84 5.72
C ASN A 71 11.75 -4.75 6.28
N SER A 72 10.72 -4.72 5.43
CA SER A 72 9.36 -5.06 5.82
C SER A 72 9.48 -6.36 6.59
N SER A 73 9.30 -6.32 7.91
CA SER A 73 9.25 -7.53 8.72
C SER A 73 8.26 -8.50 8.06
N GLN A 74 8.47 -9.80 8.23
CA GLN A 74 7.72 -10.87 7.54
C GLN A 74 6.18 -10.79 7.68
N ASN A 75 5.65 -9.77 8.37
CA ASN A 75 4.26 -9.50 8.67
C ASN A 75 3.68 -8.25 7.96
N THR A 76 4.37 -7.63 6.99
CA THR A 76 3.75 -6.54 6.21
C THR A 76 2.84 -7.10 5.13
N THR A 77 1.57 -6.70 5.15
CA THR A 77 0.60 -7.01 4.10
C THR A 77 0.59 -5.93 3.03
N PHE A 78 0.76 -6.30 1.76
CA PHE A 78 0.65 -5.40 0.62
C PHE A 78 -0.69 -5.61 -0.09
N ILE A 79 -1.43 -4.53 -0.29
CA ILE A 79 -2.70 -4.54 -1.04
C ILE A 79 -2.52 -3.66 -2.27
N PHE A 80 -2.66 -4.26 -3.46
CA PHE A 80 -2.56 -3.55 -4.72
C PHE A 80 -3.94 -3.30 -5.34
N TRP A 81 -4.10 -2.12 -5.95
CA TRP A 81 -5.32 -1.76 -6.66
C TRP A 81 -5.01 -0.97 -7.93
N GLY A 82 -5.94 -0.98 -8.88
CA GLY A 82 -5.81 -0.21 -10.11
C GLY A 82 -6.95 -0.46 -11.09
N PRO A 83 -6.96 0.27 -12.21
CA PRO A 83 -7.99 0.15 -13.24
C PRO A 83 -8.05 -1.27 -13.82
N GLY A 84 -9.26 -1.66 -14.24
CA GLY A 84 -9.54 -3.02 -14.69
C GLY A 84 -8.65 -3.52 -15.81
N ASN A 85 -8.25 -2.67 -16.76
CA ASN A 85 -7.36 -3.01 -17.87
C ASN A 85 -5.94 -3.44 -17.40
N TYR A 86 -5.42 -2.87 -16.31
CA TYR A 86 -4.12 -3.25 -15.74
C TYR A 86 -4.21 -4.46 -14.79
N MET A 87 -5.40 -4.71 -14.22
CA MET A 87 -5.64 -5.73 -13.20
C MET A 87 -6.32 -7.00 -13.73
N ARG A 88 -6.43 -7.15 -15.05
CA ARG A 88 -7.07 -8.33 -15.68
C ARG A 88 -6.31 -9.62 -15.34
N GLN A 89 -7.06 -10.68 -15.07
CA GLN A 89 -6.50 -12.00 -14.74
C GLN A 89 -6.37 -12.93 -15.97
N ASP A 90 -6.81 -12.48 -17.14
CA ASP A 90 -6.78 -13.21 -18.42
C ASP A 90 -5.42 -13.18 -19.13
N GLY A 91 -4.36 -12.82 -18.40
CA GLY A 91 -3.02 -12.65 -18.95
C GLY A 91 -2.76 -11.31 -19.65
N LYS A 92 -3.77 -10.44 -19.81
CA LYS A 92 -3.59 -9.10 -20.40
C LYS A 92 -3.37 -7.99 -19.37
N GLY A 93 -3.56 -8.27 -18.08
CA GLY A 93 -3.36 -7.31 -16.99
C GLY A 93 -1.90 -7.17 -16.61
N LEU A 94 -1.20 -6.18 -17.14
CA LEU A 94 0.24 -5.98 -16.91
C LEU A 94 0.61 -5.96 -15.42
N VAL A 95 -0.18 -5.28 -14.59
CA VAL A 95 0.09 -5.13 -13.15
C VAL A 95 -0.22 -6.44 -12.43
N TYR A 96 -1.36 -7.07 -12.72
CA TYR A 96 -1.71 -8.37 -12.16
C TYR A 96 -0.65 -9.44 -12.49
N ASN A 97 -0.17 -9.49 -13.74
CA ASN A 97 0.86 -10.41 -14.17
C ASN A 97 2.18 -10.22 -13.39
N ASN A 98 2.61 -8.97 -13.21
CA ASN A 98 3.81 -8.67 -12.42
C ASN A 98 3.63 -9.05 -10.94
N LEU A 99 2.45 -8.85 -10.36
CA LEU A 99 2.15 -9.26 -8.98
C LEU A 99 2.13 -10.79 -8.83
N ARG A 100 1.64 -11.51 -9.85
CA ARG A 100 1.70 -12.97 -9.91
C ARG A 100 3.14 -13.46 -9.89
N LEU A 101 4.03 -12.85 -10.69
CA LEU A 101 5.46 -13.17 -10.69
C LEU A 101 6.11 -12.85 -9.34
N LEU A 102 5.79 -11.70 -8.74
CA LEU A 102 6.30 -11.32 -7.42
C LEU A 102 5.93 -12.35 -6.35
N LYS A 103 4.67 -12.84 -6.35
CA LYS A 103 4.21 -13.87 -5.42
C LYS A 103 4.93 -15.20 -5.63
N GLN A 104 5.29 -15.55 -6.87
CA GLN A 104 6.09 -16.74 -7.16
C GLN A 104 7.54 -16.59 -6.67
N MET A 105 8.14 -15.41 -6.86
CA MET A 105 9.52 -15.13 -6.45
C MET A 105 9.69 -14.94 -4.94
N MET A 106 8.68 -14.39 -4.29
CA MET A 106 8.68 -14.06 -2.85
C MET A 106 7.43 -14.63 -2.18
N PRO A 107 7.32 -15.96 -2.03
CA PRO A 107 6.10 -16.61 -1.54
C PRO A 107 5.74 -16.25 -0.10
N LYS A 108 6.72 -15.79 0.69
CA LYS A 108 6.50 -15.30 2.07
C LYS A 108 5.89 -13.89 2.11
N LEU A 109 5.97 -13.13 1.02
CA LEU A 109 5.42 -11.79 0.96
C LEU A 109 3.89 -11.87 0.87
N GLN A 110 3.19 -11.21 1.80
CA GLN A 110 1.72 -11.18 1.80
C GLN A 110 1.21 -10.17 0.77
N VAL A 111 0.95 -10.64 -0.44
CA VAL A 111 0.46 -9.80 -1.55
C VAL A 111 -1.00 -10.12 -1.87
N HIS A 112 -1.84 -9.10 -1.83
CA HIS A 112 -3.27 -9.15 -2.15
C HIS A 112 -3.61 -8.09 -3.21
N VAL A 113 -4.68 -8.34 -3.95
CA VAL A 113 -5.25 -7.40 -4.91
C VAL A 113 -6.71 -7.12 -4.55
N ILE A 114 -7.15 -5.88 -4.72
CA ILE A 114 -8.59 -5.57 -4.63
C ILE A 114 -9.31 -6.21 -5.81
N SER A 115 -10.44 -6.88 -5.54
CA SER A 115 -11.22 -7.54 -6.59
C SER A 115 -11.87 -6.53 -7.53
N ARG A 116 -12.15 -6.94 -8.78
CA ARG A 116 -12.82 -6.08 -9.76
C ARG A 116 -14.17 -5.58 -9.24
N LEU A 117 -14.98 -6.48 -8.66
CA LEU A 117 -16.29 -6.12 -8.11
C LEU A 117 -16.14 -5.05 -7.02
N LYS A 118 -15.15 -5.21 -6.13
CA LYS A 118 -14.95 -4.25 -5.04
C LYS A 118 -14.45 -2.89 -5.53
N MET A 119 -13.65 -2.85 -6.59
CA MET A 119 -13.27 -1.59 -7.23
C MET A 119 -14.48 -0.86 -7.83
N LEU A 120 -15.38 -1.58 -8.51
CA LEU A 120 -16.61 -0.99 -9.02
C LEU A 120 -17.48 -0.41 -7.89
N ASP A 121 -17.62 -1.13 -6.77
CA ASP A 121 -18.33 -0.60 -5.59
C ASP A 121 -17.69 0.70 -5.06
N PHE A 122 -16.36 0.81 -5.11
CA PHE A 122 -15.65 2.01 -4.65
C PHE A 122 -15.83 3.19 -5.61
N ASP A 123 -15.81 2.94 -6.92
CA ASP A 123 -16.06 3.95 -7.94
C ASP A 123 -17.50 4.48 -7.82
N ASP A 124 -18.48 3.58 -7.66
CA ASP A 124 -19.90 3.94 -7.45
C ASP A 124 -20.10 4.75 -6.16
N LEU A 125 -19.44 4.36 -5.07
CA LEU A 125 -19.48 5.10 -3.81
C LEU A 125 -18.85 6.49 -3.99
N PHE A 126 -17.68 6.59 -4.61
CA PHE A 126 -17.01 7.87 -4.85
C PHE A 126 -17.88 8.82 -5.68
N LYS A 127 -18.50 8.31 -6.76
CA LYS A 127 -19.43 9.07 -7.59
C LYS A 127 -20.63 9.55 -6.79
N LYS A 128 -21.23 8.68 -5.97
CA LYS A 128 -22.39 9.04 -5.14
C LYS A 128 -22.07 10.15 -4.15
N GLU A 129 -20.91 10.10 -3.50
CA GLU A 129 -20.53 11.06 -2.46
C GLU A 129 -19.98 12.38 -3.03
N THR A 130 -19.38 12.36 -4.22
CA THR A 130 -18.67 13.53 -4.77
C THR A 130 -19.30 14.12 -6.03
N GLY A 131 -20.17 13.38 -6.72
CA GLY A 131 -20.71 13.73 -8.02
C GLY A 131 -19.70 13.70 -9.16
N LYS A 132 -18.50 13.12 -8.94
CA LYS A 132 -17.41 13.06 -9.91
C LYS A 132 -17.17 11.64 -10.41
N ASP A 133 -16.77 11.53 -11.67
CA ASP A 133 -16.29 10.31 -12.34
C ASP A 133 -14.76 10.28 -12.39
#